data_AF-A0A973I636-F1
#
_entry.id   AF-A0A973I636-F1
#
_cell.length_a   1.000
_cell.length_b   1.000
_cell.length_c   1.000
_cell.angle_alpha   90.00
_cell.angle_beta   90.00
_cell.angle_gamma   90.00
#
_symmetry.space_group_name_H-M   'P 1'
#
loop_
_entity.id
_entity.type
_entity.pdbx_description
1 polymer ?
#
loop_
_entity_poly.entity_id
_entity_poly.type
_entity_poly.pdbx_seq_one_letter_code
_entity_poly.pdbx_strand_id
1 'polypeptide(L)'
;MSNVLWQPSADIETLRHRAAIIRRIREFFYDRDVMEVETPSLSAASVTDVHLATFSTEFVGPGHAGGLPLYLQTSPEFAMKRLLAAGSGAIFQLCKAFRNEEAGSHHNPEFTMLEWYRPGFDEFALMDEMDELMQLVLGVESAERLTYQQAFMNALGVDPLTADVSTLQQLASEQGFADIAANETHRDTLLQLLFCMKVEPTIGQEKPCFVYHFPASQAALAQICQHDERVAGRFE
;
A
#
# COMPACT_ATOMS: atom_id res chain seq x y z
N MET A 1 18.85 -15.70 11.61
CA MET A 1 19.95 -15.08 10.83
C MET A 1 20.99 -16.15 10.57
N SER A 2 21.46 -16.30 9.33
CA SER A 2 22.59 -17.19 9.02
C SER A 2 23.80 -16.79 9.88
N ASN A 3 24.47 -17.76 10.53
CA ASN A 3 25.68 -17.56 11.33
C ASN A 3 26.92 -17.18 10.48
N VAL A 4 26.72 -16.92 9.19
CA VAL A 4 27.78 -16.62 8.22
C VAL A 4 27.43 -15.30 7.51
N LEU A 5 28.04 -14.20 7.98
CA LEU A 5 27.69 -12.81 7.64
C LEU A 5 27.81 -12.42 6.14
N TRP A 6 28.48 -13.22 5.32
CA TRP A 6 28.64 -12.93 3.88
C TRP A 6 27.51 -13.50 3.01
N GLN A 7 26.79 -14.51 3.50
CA GLN A 7 25.77 -15.20 2.71
C GLN A 7 24.51 -14.33 2.55
N PRO A 8 23.84 -14.39 1.40
CA PRO A 8 22.53 -13.77 1.26
C PRO A 8 21.52 -14.41 2.23
N SER A 9 20.52 -13.64 2.63
CA SER A 9 19.42 -14.14 3.47
C SER A 9 18.46 -15.08 2.74
N ALA A 10 18.36 -14.95 1.41
CA ALA A 10 17.58 -15.82 0.53
C ALA A 10 18.51 -16.77 -0.25
N ASP A 11 18.08 -18.01 -0.45
CA ASP A 11 18.79 -18.95 -1.29
C ASP A 11 18.71 -18.56 -2.79
N ILE A 12 19.59 -19.15 -3.60
CA ILE A 12 19.70 -18.83 -5.03
C ILE A 12 18.44 -19.25 -5.81
N GLU A 13 17.73 -20.29 -5.39
CA GLU A 13 16.52 -20.75 -6.07
C GLU A 13 15.38 -19.75 -5.87
N THR A 14 15.19 -19.26 -4.66
CA THR A 14 14.29 -18.16 -4.32
C THR A 14 14.59 -16.90 -5.15
N LEU A 15 15.88 -16.55 -5.33
CA LEU A 15 16.27 -15.41 -6.17
C LEU A 15 15.96 -15.64 -7.66
N ARG A 16 16.05 -16.87 -8.18
CA ARG A 16 15.64 -17.21 -9.55
C ARG A 16 14.13 -17.08 -9.73
N HIS A 17 13.33 -17.55 -8.77
CA HIS A 17 11.88 -17.36 -8.78
C HIS A 17 11.51 -15.87 -8.77
N ARG A 18 12.16 -15.07 -7.93
CA ARG A 18 11.99 -13.62 -7.93
C ARG A 18 12.31 -12.99 -9.28
N ALA A 19 13.42 -13.37 -9.92
CA ALA A 19 13.78 -12.85 -11.24
C ALA A 19 12.72 -13.19 -12.31
N ALA A 20 12.18 -14.42 -12.28
CA ALA A 20 11.10 -14.83 -13.17
C ALA A 20 9.80 -14.03 -12.92
N ILE A 21 9.42 -13.81 -11.66
CA ILE A 21 8.27 -12.97 -11.29
C ILE A 21 8.42 -11.55 -11.83
N ILE A 22 9.57 -10.92 -11.61
CA ILE A 22 9.86 -9.56 -12.08
C ILE A 22 9.79 -9.46 -13.60
N ARG A 23 10.29 -10.48 -14.32
CA ARG A 23 10.16 -10.54 -15.77
C ARG A 23 8.69 -10.61 -16.21
N ARG A 24 7.89 -11.49 -15.60
CA ARG A 24 6.45 -11.65 -15.94
C ARG A 24 5.66 -10.39 -15.69
N ILE A 25 5.96 -9.65 -14.62
CA ILE A 25 5.36 -8.34 -14.33
C ILE A 25 5.66 -7.35 -15.47
N ARG A 26 6.92 -7.26 -15.92
CA ARG A 26 7.27 -6.38 -17.04
C ARG A 26 6.56 -6.77 -18.34
N GLU A 27 6.53 -8.06 -18.66
CA GLU A 27 5.83 -8.58 -19.84
C GLU A 27 4.32 -8.24 -19.77
N PHE A 28 3.68 -8.39 -18.61
CA PHE A 28 2.27 -8.05 -18.40
C PHE A 28 1.93 -6.60 -18.76
N PHE A 29 2.77 -5.65 -18.33
CA PHE A 29 2.58 -4.22 -18.62
C PHE A 29 2.99 -3.86 -20.04
N TYR A 30 4.04 -4.49 -20.58
CA TYR A 30 4.47 -4.31 -21.96
C TYR A 30 3.37 -4.68 -22.95
N ASP A 31 2.71 -5.83 -22.74
CA ASP A 31 1.61 -6.32 -23.58
C ASP A 31 0.35 -5.42 -23.52
N ARG A 32 0.29 -4.49 -22.56
CA ARG A 32 -0.83 -3.56 -22.32
C ARG A 32 -0.49 -2.10 -22.64
N ASP A 33 0.63 -1.87 -23.33
CA ASP A 33 1.16 -0.55 -23.68
C ASP A 33 1.28 0.39 -22.46
N VAL A 34 1.66 -0.16 -21.29
CA VAL A 34 1.96 0.62 -20.09
C VAL A 34 3.47 0.86 -20.03
N MET A 35 3.90 2.12 -20.13
CA MET A 35 5.32 2.47 -20.26
C MET A 35 6.07 2.32 -18.92
N GLU A 36 7.18 1.57 -18.91
CA GLU A 36 8.07 1.53 -17.74
C GLU A 36 8.78 2.88 -17.59
N VAL A 37 8.79 3.44 -16.39
CA VAL A 37 9.50 4.68 -16.05
C VAL A 37 10.43 4.49 -14.87
N GLU A 38 11.45 5.34 -14.78
CA GLU A 38 12.33 5.46 -13.62
C GLU A 38 12.29 6.88 -13.08
N THR A 39 11.91 7.02 -11.81
CA THR A 39 11.86 8.29 -11.08
C THR A 39 12.92 8.35 -9.98
N PRO A 40 13.34 9.55 -9.53
CA PRO A 40 14.45 9.70 -8.57
C PRO A 40 14.16 9.05 -7.21
N SER A 41 15.13 8.26 -6.70
CA SER A 41 15.07 7.73 -5.32
C SER A 41 15.29 8.77 -4.23
N LEU A 42 15.88 9.92 -4.59
CA LEU A 42 16.16 11.03 -3.68
C LEU A 42 15.38 12.26 -4.13
N SER A 43 14.74 12.92 -3.16
CA SER A 43 13.95 14.13 -3.38
C SER A 43 14.29 15.20 -2.34
N ALA A 44 14.19 16.47 -2.72
CA ALA A 44 14.34 17.60 -1.79
C ALA A 44 13.14 17.75 -0.84
N ALA A 45 12.02 17.10 -1.15
CA ALA A 45 10.82 17.05 -0.32
C ALA A 45 10.39 15.60 -0.08
N SER A 46 9.78 15.36 1.08
CA SER A 46 9.26 14.06 1.49
C SER A 46 7.72 14.04 1.48
N VAL A 47 7.13 12.89 1.82
CA VAL A 47 5.68 12.73 1.97
C VAL A 47 5.14 13.39 3.24
N THR A 48 3.84 13.67 3.27
CA THR A 48 3.13 14.26 4.42
C THR A 48 2.30 13.24 5.20
N ASP A 49 2.38 11.96 4.85
CA ASP A 49 1.67 10.89 5.55
C ASP A 49 2.18 10.78 7.00
N VAL A 50 1.25 10.84 7.96
CA VAL A 50 1.57 10.88 9.40
C VAL A 50 2.11 9.56 9.93
N HIS A 51 1.89 8.46 9.21
CA HIS A 51 2.34 7.13 9.60
C HIS A 51 3.68 6.74 8.96
N LEU A 52 4.20 7.53 8.01
CA LEU A 52 5.45 7.22 7.30
C LEU A 52 6.63 8.01 7.84
N ALA A 53 7.64 7.29 8.33
CA ALA A 53 8.94 7.86 8.68
C ALA A 53 9.92 7.72 7.52
N THR A 54 10.62 8.81 7.16
CA THR A 54 11.48 8.83 5.97
C THR A 54 12.96 8.88 6.34
N PHE A 55 13.79 8.09 5.65
CA PHE A 55 15.23 8.26 5.71
C PHE A 55 15.64 9.59 5.07
N SER A 56 16.68 10.20 5.62
CA SER A 56 17.30 11.42 5.07
C SER A 56 18.79 11.23 4.86
N THR A 57 19.35 12.02 3.95
CA THR A 57 20.78 12.09 3.64
C THR A 57 21.14 13.52 3.22
N GLU A 58 22.42 13.79 3.06
CA GLU A 58 22.92 15.10 2.63
C GLU A 58 23.65 14.98 1.31
N PHE A 59 23.23 15.78 0.32
CA PHE A 59 23.97 15.93 -0.92
C PHE A 59 25.01 17.04 -0.79
N VAL A 60 26.28 16.67 -0.95
CA VAL A 60 27.41 17.62 -0.99
C VAL A 60 27.97 17.63 -2.40
N GLY A 61 27.86 18.77 -3.08
CA GLY A 61 28.31 18.92 -4.46
C GLY A 61 28.63 20.37 -4.80
N PRO A 62 29.09 20.64 -6.03
CA PRO A 62 29.31 22.01 -6.51
C PRO A 62 28.05 22.87 -6.31
N GLY A 63 28.22 24.06 -5.71
CA GLY A 63 27.11 24.96 -5.35
C GLY A 63 26.36 24.60 -4.06
N HIS A 64 26.61 23.43 -3.47
CA HIS A 64 25.97 22.94 -2.24
C HIS A 64 27.03 22.46 -1.23
N ALA A 65 28.09 23.25 -1.04
CA ALA A 65 29.17 22.93 -0.10
C ALA A 65 28.68 22.85 1.37
N GLY A 66 27.57 23.52 1.68
CA GLY A 66 26.91 23.46 2.99
C GLY A 66 25.99 22.24 3.18
N GLY A 67 25.91 21.33 2.21
CA GLY A 67 24.98 20.21 2.22
C GLY A 67 23.56 20.63 1.82
N LEU A 68 22.89 19.79 1.02
CA LEU A 68 21.46 19.90 0.73
C LEU A 68 20.76 18.67 1.32
N PRO A 69 19.82 18.83 2.27
CA PRO A 69 19.06 17.70 2.78
C PRO A 69 18.22 17.09 1.65
N LEU A 70 18.32 15.77 1.51
CA LEU A 70 17.50 14.96 0.62
C LEU A 70 16.86 13.83 1.42
N TYR A 71 15.72 13.36 0.92
CA TYR A 71 14.93 12.31 1.51
C TYR A 71 14.83 11.15 0.54
N LEU A 72 14.93 9.92 1.06
CA LEU A 72 14.69 8.73 0.25
C LEU A 72 13.17 8.54 0.07
N GLN A 73 12.76 8.21 -1.16
CA GLN A 73 11.34 8.06 -1.50
C GLN A 73 10.69 6.89 -0.75
N THR A 74 9.54 7.13 -0.12
CA THR A 74 8.70 6.08 0.49
C THR A 74 7.79 5.38 -0.53
N SER A 75 7.55 6.04 -1.67
CA SER A 75 6.90 5.58 -2.90
C SER A 75 7.26 6.56 -4.05
N PRO A 76 7.27 6.13 -5.31
CA PRO A 76 7.45 7.01 -6.48
C PRO A 76 6.23 7.91 -6.81
N GLU A 77 5.13 7.83 -6.05
CA GLU A 77 3.83 8.47 -6.33
C GLU A 77 3.91 9.92 -6.80
N PHE A 78 4.60 10.80 -6.04
CA PHE A 78 4.67 12.22 -6.41
C PHE A 78 5.44 12.47 -7.70
N ALA A 79 6.50 11.70 -7.96
CA ALA A 79 7.25 11.84 -9.19
C ALA A 79 6.46 11.29 -10.39
N MET A 80 5.77 10.16 -10.21
CA MET A 80 4.91 9.58 -11.25
C MET A 80 3.69 10.48 -11.54
N LYS A 81 3.06 11.08 -10.54
CA LYS A 81 1.99 12.08 -10.74
C LYS A 81 2.46 13.30 -11.53
N ARG A 82 3.71 13.73 -11.38
CA ARG A 82 4.30 14.79 -12.22
C ARG A 82 4.50 14.33 -13.67
N LEU A 83 4.85 13.06 -13.91
CA LEU A 83 4.92 12.49 -15.26
C LEU A 83 3.52 12.43 -15.91
N LEU A 84 2.51 12.01 -15.15
CA LEU A 84 1.11 12.02 -15.59
C LEU A 84 0.67 13.43 -15.99
N ALA A 85 0.93 14.43 -15.15
CA ALA A 85 0.62 15.83 -15.43
C ALA A 85 1.37 16.36 -16.67
N ALA A 86 2.55 15.81 -16.98
CA ALA A 86 3.31 16.10 -18.19
C ALA A 86 2.83 15.33 -19.42
N GLY A 87 1.78 14.51 -19.30
CA GLY A 87 1.18 13.77 -20.40
C GLY A 87 1.82 12.43 -20.73
N SER A 88 2.45 11.75 -19.75
CA SER A 88 3.11 10.46 -19.97
C SER A 88 2.20 9.33 -20.46
N GLY A 89 0.87 9.45 -20.25
CA GLY A 89 -0.05 8.35 -20.45
C GLY A 89 0.07 7.29 -19.36
N ALA A 90 -0.30 6.05 -19.67
CA ALA A 90 -0.21 4.93 -18.73
C ALA A 90 1.25 4.54 -18.47
N ILE A 91 1.62 4.47 -17.19
CA ILE A 91 3.01 4.22 -16.75
C ILE A 91 3.06 3.23 -15.59
N PHE A 92 4.13 2.45 -15.51
CA PHE A 92 4.45 1.63 -14.35
C PHE A 92 5.93 1.78 -13.95
N GLN A 93 6.26 1.45 -12.70
CA GLN A 93 7.62 1.49 -12.19
C GLN A 93 7.86 0.33 -11.22
N LEU A 94 9.00 -0.34 -11.39
CA LEU A 94 9.58 -1.27 -10.41
C LEU A 94 10.79 -0.61 -9.77
N CYS A 95 10.66 -0.09 -8.54
CA CYS A 95 11.74 0.65 -7.88
C CYS A 95 11.98 0.22 -6.44
N LYS A 96 13.05 0.75 -5.85
CA LYS A 96 13.27 0.66 -4.41
C LYS A 96 12.53 1.79 -3.71
N ALA A 97 11.79 1.43 -2.68
CA ALA A 97 11.14 2.33 -1.74
C ALA A 97 11.77 2.14 -0.35
N PHE A 98 11.81 3.21 0.43
CA PHE A 98 12.54 3.28 1.69
C PHE A 98 11.63 3.84 2.78
N ARG A 99 11.46 3.09 3.87
CA ARG A 99 10.65 3.51 5.03
C ARG A 99 11.46 3.27 6.30
N ASN A 100 11.66 4.32 7.09
CA ASN A 100 12.42 4.30 8.33
C ASN A 100 11.53 3.82 9.49
N GLU A 101 10.98 2.62 9.32
CA GLU A 101 10.03 1.97 10.20
C GLU A 101 10.64 0.67 10.75
N GLU A 102 9.82 -0.16 11.37
CA GLU A 102 10.25 -1.43 11.93
C GLU A 102 10.68 -2.43 10.85
N ALA A 103 11.70 -3.23 11.18
CA ALA A 103 12.06 -4.41 10.41
C ALA A 103 11.36 -5.64 11.03
N GLY A 104 10.55 -6.34 10.24
CA GLY A 104 9.73 -7.47 10.69
C GLY A 104 9.66 -8.58 9.64
N SER A 105 8.79 -9.57 9.85
CA SER A 105 8.60 -10.68 8.89
C SER A 105 8.07 -10.20 7.53
N HIS A 106 7.32 -9.10 7.52
CA HIS A 106 6.69 -8.50 6.32
C HIS A 106 7.24 -7.12 5.97
N HIS A 107 8.21 -6.60 6.74
CA HIS A 107 8.73 -5.24 6.59
C HIS A 107 10.26 -5.26 6.54
N ASN A 108 10.83 -4.64 5.50
CA ASN A 108 12.25 -4.36 5.40
C ASN A 108 12.43 -2.87 5.10
N PRO A 109 13.37 -2.15 5.74
CA PRO A 109 13.53 -0.70 5.57
C PRO A 109 13.74 -0.24 4.12
N GLU A 110 14.20 -1.15 3.26
CA GLU A 110 14.26 -0.98 1.81
C GLU A 110 13.59 -2.17 1.11
N PHE A 111 12.58 -1.93 0.28
CA PHE A 111 11.84 -2.98 -0.42
C PHE A 111 11.57 -2.60 -1.87
N THR A 112 11.20 -3.58 -2.69
CA THR A 112 10.83 -3.33 -4.09
C THR A 112 9.34 -3.08 -4.17
N MET A 113 8.97 -1.96 -4.76
CA MET A 113 7.60 -1.56 -5.02
C MET A 113 7.30 -1.72 -6.51
N LEU A 114 6.11 -2.23 -6.82
CA LEU A 114 5.49 -2.09 -8.13
C LEU A 114 4.40 -1.03 -7.98
N GLU A 115 4.48 0.04 -8.75
CA GLU A 115 3.47 1.10 -8.77
C GLU A 115 3.12 1.45 -10.22
N TRP A 116 1.84 1.66 -10.53
CA TRP A 116 1.41 2.03 -11.88
C TRP A 116 0.17 2.90 -11.87
N TYR A 117 -0.02 3.63 -12.97
CA TYR A 117 -1.13 4.56 -13.16
C TYR A 117 -1.78 4.34 -14.52
N ARG A 118 -3.12 4.30 -14.52
CA ARG A 118 -3.96 4.12 -15.72
C ARG A 118 -4.88 5.33 -15.90
N PRO A 119 -4.52 6.33 -16.74
CA PRO A 119 -5.43 7.42 -17.07
C PRO A 119 -6.75 6.90 -17.65
N GLY A 120 -7.87 7.32 -17.08
CA GLY A 120 -9.21 6.91 -17.51
C GLY A 120 -9.74 5.64 -16.84
N PHE A 121 -8.97 4.96 -16.00
CA PHE A 121 -9.49 3.88 -15.15
C PHE A 121 -10.14 4.45 -13.90
N ASP A 122 -11.23 3.81 -13.46
CA ASP A 122 -11.74 3.91 -12.10
C ASP A 122 -11.10 2.82 -11.22
N GLU A 123 -11.46 2.81 -9.93
CA GLU A 123 -10.95 1.83 -8.96
C GLU A 123 -11.32 0.38 -9.34
N PHE A 124 -12.45 0.15 -10.02
CA PHE A 124 -12.90 -1.19 -10.39
C PHE A 124 -12.11 -1.76 -11.55
N ALA A 125 -11.87 -0.95 -12.58
CA ALA A 125 -11.00 -1.31 -13.70
C ALA A 125 -9.55 -1.55 -13.22
N LEU A 126 -9.08 -0.80 -12.23
CA LEU A 126 -7.75 -1.02 -11.64
C LEU A 126 -7.69 -2.31 -10.80
N MET A 127 -8.75 -2.62 -10.03
CA MET A 127 -8.87 -3.91 -9.34
C MET A 127 -8.94 -5.09 -10.31
N ASP A 128 -9.65 -4.95 -11.44
CA ASP A 128 -9.69 -5.99 -12.49
C ASP A 128 -8.28 -6.28 -13.03
N GLU A 129 -7.51 -5.23 -13.35
CA GLU A 129 -6.13 -5.38 -13.85
C GLU A 129 -5.19 -5.98 -12.79
N MET A 130 -5.34 -5.56 -11.52
CA MET A 130 -4.55 -6.15 -10.43
C MET A 130 -4.89 -7.63 -10.21
N ASP A 131 -6.17 -8.02 -10.34
CA ASP A 131 -6.59 -9.42 -10.28
C ASP A 131 -5.95 -10.26 -11.39
N GLU A 132 -5.96 -9.77 -12.64
CA GLU A 132 -5.29 -10.44 -13.76
C GLU A 132 -3.78 -10.62 -13.52
N LEU A 133 -3.12 -9.60 -12.95
CA LEU A 133 -1.70 -9.68 -12.61
C LEU A 133 -1.44 -10.70 -11.49
N MET A 134 -2.27 -10.73 -10.45
CA MET A 134 -2.14 -11.70 -9.35
C MET A 134 -2.34 -13.13 -9.83
N GLN A 135 -3.37 -13.39 -10.64
CA GLN A 135 -3.60 -14.71 -11.24
C GLN A 135 -2.43 -15.14 -12.11
N LEU A 136 -1.88 -14.23 -12.94
CA LEU A 136 -0.71 -14.53 -13.75
C LEU A 136 0.50 -14.89 -12.89
N VAL A 137 0.86 -14.05 -11.92
CA VAL A 137 2.13 -14.17 -11.19
C VAL A 137 2.06 -15.25 -10.11
N LEU A 138 0.96 -15.33 -9.37
CA LEU A 138 0.79 -16.20 -8.20
C LEU A 138 0.09 -17.53 -8.54
N GLY A 139 -0.60 -17.63 -9.69
CA GLY A 139 -1.36 -18.83 -10.05
C GLY A 139 -2.58 -19.08 -9.16
N VAL A 140 -3.15 -18.00 -8.61
CA VAL A 140 -4.33 -18.01 -7.73
C VAL A 140 -5.63 -17.90 -8.53
N GLU A 141 -6.77 -18.16 -7.89
CA GLU A 141 -8.09 -17.87 -8.45
C GLU A 141 -8.39 -16.37 -8.45
N SER A 142 -9.40 -15.97 -9.24
CA SER A 142 -9.89 -14.59 -9.27
C SER A 142 -10.34 -14.11 -7.89
N ALA A 143 -9.87 -12.91 -7.55
CA ALA A 143 -10.07 -12.30 -6.26
C ALA A 143 -11.55 -12.11 -5.91
N GLU A 144 -11.88 -12.30 -4.64
CA GLU A 144 -13.16 -11.82 -4.11
C GLU A 144 -13.09 -10.30 -3.86
N ARG A 145 -14.27 -9.67 -3.77
CA ARG A 145 -14.40 -8.23 -3.51
C ARG A 145 -15.40 -7.99 -2.39
N LEU A 146 -14.97 -7.26 -1.37
CA LEU A 146 -15.80 -6.84 -0.26
C LEU A 146 -15.70 -5.33 -0.10
N THR A 147 -16.81 -4.65 0.18
CA THR A 147 -16.70 -3.29 0.70
C THR A 147 -16.11 -3.35 2.11
N TYR A 148 -15.43 -2.29 2.54
CA TYR A 148 -14.96 -2.13 3.92
C TYR A 148 -16.10 -2.35 4.93
N GLN A 149 -17.29 -1.82 4.61
CA GLN A 149 -18.51 -2.02 5.40
C GLN A 149 -18.89 -3.51 5.50
N GLN A 150 -18.94 -4.23 4.39
CA GLN A 150 -19.30 -5.65 4.37
C GLN A 150 -18.26 -6.51 5.11
N ALA A 151 -16.98 -6.20 4.95
CA ALA A 151 -15.89 -6.91 5.63
C ALA A 151 -16.02 -6.77 7.16
N PHE A 152 -16.30 -5.56 7.66
CA PHE A 152 -16.60 -5.34 9.08
C PHE A 152 -17.87 -6.04 9.55
N MET A 153 -18.96 -5.95 8.79
CA MET A 153 -20.21 -6.59 9.17
C MET A 153 -20.06 -8.12 9.24
N ASN A 154 -19.30 -8.72 8.32
CA ASN A 154 -19.04 -10.16 8.31
C ASN A 154 -18.22 -10.60 9.52
N ALA A 155 -17.15 -9.88 9.85
CA ALA A 155 -16.20 -10.26 10.90
C ALA A 155 -16.66 -9.86 12.31
N LEU A 156 -17.31 -8.71 12.45
CA LEU A 156 -17.58 -8.05 13.73
C LEU A 156 -19.06 -7.72 13.96
N GLY A 157 -19.93 -7.87 12.97
CA GLY A 157 -21.36 -7.60 13.11
C GLY A 157 -21.72 -6.12 13.29
N VAL A 158 -20.78 -5.21 13.05
CA VAL A 158 -20.94 -3.76 13.24
C VAL A 158 -20.74 -3.03 11.92
N ASP A 159 -21.56 -2.01 11.67
CA ASP A 159 -21.41 -1.12 10.52
C ASP A 159 -20.34 -0.04 10.82
N PRO A 160 -19.17 -0.07 10.16
CA PRO A 160 -18.08 0.87 10.42
C PRO A 160 -18.34 2.26 9.84
N LEU A 161 -19.41 2.48 9.07
CA LEU A 161 -19.76 3.79 8.52
C LEU A 161 -20.70 4.57 9.43
N THR A 162 -21.40 3.89 10.33
CA THR A 162 -22.37 4.51 11.26
C THR A 162 -22.01 4.37 12.72
N ALA A 163 -21.18 3.39 13.09
CA ALA A 163 -20.74 3.21 14.48
C ALA A 163 -20.01 4.46 15.00
N ASP A 164 -20.40 4.89 16.20
CA ASP A 164 -19.76 5.99 16.91
C ASP A 164 -18.51 5.50 17.65
N VAL A 165 -17.72 6.44 18.19
CA VAL A 165 -16.47 6.13 18.90
C VAL A 165 -16.75 5.22 20.10
N SER A 166 -17.83 5.45 20.84
CA SER A 166 -18.17 4.67 22.03
C SER A 166 -18.43 3.19 21.70
N THR A 167 -19.19 2.92 20.63
CA THR A 167 -19.43 1.56 20.13
C THR A 167 -18.14 0.89 19.69
N LEU A 168 -17.27 1.61 18.98
CA LEU A 168 -15.99 1.06 18.52
C LEU A 168 -15.01 0.78 19.68
N GLN A 169 -14.97 1.64 20.70
CA GLN A 169 -14.19 1.42 21.91
C GLN A 169 -14.66 0.19 22.69
N GLN A 170 -15.98 0.05 22.85
CA GLN A 170 -16.57 -1.12 23.50
C GLN A 170 -16.22 -2.38 22.72
N LEU A 171 -16.45 -2.39 21.40
CA LEU A 171 -16.13 -3.52 20.54
C LEU A 171 -14.64 -3.90 20.61
N ALA A 172 -13.73 -2.93 20.51
CA ALA A 172 -12.30 -3.18 20.63
C ALA A 172 -11.91 -3.75 22.00
N SER A 173 -12.56 -3.28 23.07
CA SER A 173 -12.37 -3.82 24.42
C SER A 173 -12.84 -5.27 24.54
N GLU A 174 -14.04 -5.58 24.02
CA GLU A 174 -14.59 -6.95 23.98
C GLU A 174 -13.71 -7.90 23.14
N GLN A 175 -13.05 -7.36 22.11
CA GLN A 175 -12.13 -8.09 21.24
C GLN A 175 -10.72 -8.29 21.82
N GLY A 176 -10.46 -7.81 23.05
CA GLY A 176 -9.21 -8.00 23.78
C GLY A 176 -8.22 -6.83 23.72
N PHE A 177 -8.64 -5.66 23.24
CA PHE A 177 -7.77 -4.48 23.06
C PHE A 177 -8.14 -3.31 23.99
N ALA A 178 -8.65 -3.62 25.18
CA ALA A 178 -9.10 -2.59 26.14
C ALA A 178 -8.01 -1.57 26.48
N ASP A 179 -6.75 -1.99 26.60
CA ASP A 179 -5.62 -1.10 26.93
C ASP A 179 -5.37 -0.03 25.85
N ILE A 180 -5.65 -0.36 24.59
CA ILE A 180 -5.52 0.58 23.46
C ILE A 180 -6.81 1.40 23.32
N ALA A 181 -7.96 0.73 23.39
CA ALA A 181 -9.25 1.33 23.11
C ALA A 181 -9.72 2.33 24.17
N ALA A 182 -9.38 2.11 25.45
CA ALA A 182 -9.94 2.88 26.56
C ALA A 182 -9.64 4.39 26.49
N ASN A 183 -8.51 4.77 25.90
CA ASN A 183 -8.08 6.17 25.79
C ASN A 183 -8.03 6.68 24.34
N GLU A 184 -8.31 5.82 23.36
CA GLU A 184 -8.31 6.23 21.96
C GLU A 184 -9.60 6.99 21.64
N THR A 185 -9.45 8.21 21.13
CA THR A 185 -10.56 9.11 20.79
C THR A 185 -10.70 9.31 19.28
N HIS A 186 -9.68 8.94 18.51
CA HIS A 186 -9.69 8.98 17.06
C HIS A 186 -10.40 7.75 16.51
N ARG A 187 -11.54 8.01 15.87
CA ARG A 187 -12.39 6.99 15.24
C ARG A 187 -11.61 6.12 14.24
N ASP A 188 -10.76 6.73 13.42
CA ASP A 188 -9.99 6.01 12.41
C ASP A 188 -8.96 5.06 13.01
N THR A 189 -8.32 5.44 14.14
CA THR A 189 -7.39 4.55 14.83
C THR A 189 -8.09 3.31 15.36
N LEU A 190 -9.30 3.46 15.94
CA LEU A 190 -10.10 2.31 16.38
C LEU A 190 -10.54 1.43 15.22
N LEU A 191 -10.93 2.04 14.10
CA LEU A 191 -11.28 1.32 12.88
C LEU A 191 -10.09 0.54 12.31
N GLN A 192 -8.92 1.16 12.20
CA GLN A 192 -7.69 0.50 11.74
C GLN A 192 -7.30 -0.66 12.67
N LEU A 193 -7.34 -0.44 13.99
CA LEU A 193 -7.08 -1.50 14.97
C LEU A 193 -8.02 -2.70 14.77
N LEU A 194 -9.32 -2.46 14.66
CA LEU A 194 -10.31 -3.51 14.47
C LEU A 194 -10.15 -4.20 13.10
N PHE A 195 -9.85 -3.43 12.05
CA PHE A 195 -9.62 -3.97 10.71
C PHE A 195 -8.41 -4.90 10.69
N CYS A 196 -7.24 -4.42 11.10
CA CYS A 196 -6.00 -5.21 11.08
C CYS A 196 -6.07 -6.42 11.99
N MET A 197 -6.67 -6.28 13.17
CA MET A 197 -6.65 -7.34 14.17
C MET A 197 -7.79 -8.36 14.03
N LYS A 198 -8.89 -8.03 13.36
CA LYS A 198 -10.10 -8.87 13.34
C LYS A 198 -10.70 -9.07 11.96
N VAL A 199 -10.51 -8.16 11.02
CA VAL A 199 -11.01 -8.31 9.64
C VAL A 199 -9.95 -8.99 8.77
N GLU A 200 -8.73 -8.43 8.70
CA GLU A 200 -7.63 -8.98 7.87
C GLU A 200 -7.38 -10.48 8.08
N PRO A 201 -7.39 -11.02 9.32
CA PRO A 201 -7.17 -12.46 9.53
C PRO A 201 -8.27 -13.38 9.00
N THR A 202 -9.42 -12.82 8.59
CA THR A 202 -10.60 -13.59 8.14
C THR A 202 -10.78 -13.60 6.63
N ILE A 203 -10.10 -12.71 5.91
CA ILE A 203 -10.18 -12.58 4.45
C ILE A 203 -8.94 -13.20 3.79
N GLY A 204 -8.99 -13.42 2.49
CA GLY A 204 -7.79 -13.82 1.73
C GLY A 204 -7.29 -15.25 2.00
N GLN A 205 -8.09 -16.11 2.66
CA GLN A 205 -7.65 -17.42 3.13
C GLN A 205 -7.52 -18.45 2.00
N GLU A 206 -8.44 -18.45 1.05
CA GLU A 206 -8.47 -19.39 -0.08
C GLU A 206 -7.96 -18.75 -1.38
N LYS A 207 -8.26 -17.47 -1.57
CA LYS A 207 -7.90 -16.66 -2.75
C LYS A 207 -7.78 -15.19 -2.35
N PRO A 208 -7.13 -14.32 -3.15
CA PRO A 208 -7.01 -12.90 -2.82
C PRO A 208 -8.38 -12.25 -2.58
N CYS A 209 -8.41 -11.25 -1.70
CA CYS A 209 -9.62 -10.49 -1.37
C CYS A 209 -9.31 -9.01 -1.45
N PHE A 210 -9.98 -8.31 -2.36
CA PHE A 210 -9.99 -6.85 -2.34
C PHE A 210 -10.96 -6.34 -1.29
N VAL A 211 -10.51 -5.39 -0.48
CA VAL A 211 -11.38 -4.55 0.34
C VAL A 211 -11.40 -3.15 -0.26
N TYR A 212 -12.57 -2.66 -0.65
CA TYR A 212 -12.72 -1.34 -1.28
C TYR A 212 -13.75 -0.47 -0.57
N HIS A 213 -13.85 0.81 -0.93
CA HIS A 213 -14.73 1.77 -0.24
C HIS A 213 -14.37 1.96 1.25
N PHE A 214 -13.08 2.18 1.53
CA PHE A 214 -12.64 2.62 2.85
C PHE A 214 -13.35 3.92 3.28
N PRO A 215 -13.50 4.20 4.59
CA PRO A 215 -14.08 5.45 5.07
C PRO A 215 -13.40 6.67 4.44
N ALA A 216 -14.19 7.71 4.14
CA ALA A 216 -13.71 8.94 3.50
C ALA A 216 -12.58 9.63 4.29
N SER A 217 -12.58 9.51 5.62
CA SER A 217 -11.51 9.99 6.50
C SER A 217 -10.16 9.28 6.28
N GLN A 218 -10.18 8.11 5.66
CA GLN A 218 -9.02 7.29 5.32
C GLN A 218 -8.76 7.25 3.81
N ALA A 219 -9.22 8.26 3.06
CA ALA A 219 -9.04 8.34 1.61
C ALA A 219 -7.57 8.47 1.18
N ALA A 220 -6.69 8.96 2.08
CA ALA A 220 -5.34 9.39 1.73
C ALA A 220 -5.37 10.40 0.55
N LEU A 221 -4.97 9.97 -0.65
CA LEU A 221 -4.98 10.76 -1.88
C LEU A 221 -6.04 10.30 -2.91
N ALA A 222 -6.90 9.35 -2.52
CA ALA A 222 -8.01 8.85 -3.35
C ALA A 222 -9.19 9.85 -3.39
N GLN A 223 -10.01 9.76 -4.42
CA GLN A 223 -11.24 10.55 -4.52
C GLN A 223 -12.31 10.01 -3.58
N ILE A 224 -13.17 10.89 -3.06
CA ILE A 224 -14.39 10.49 -2.35
C ILE A 224 -15.38 9.93 -3.36
N CYS A 225 -16.07 8.85 -3.00
CA CYS A 225 -17.05 8.20 -3.86
C CYS A 225 -18.22 9.16 -4.13
N GLN A 226 -18.60 9.31 -5.40
CA GLN A 226 -19.68 10.22 -5.81
C GLN A 226 -21.08 9.72 -5.40
N HIS A 227 -21.22 8.42 -5.12
CA HIS A 227 -22.50 7.79 -4.78
C HIS A 227 -22.70 7.60 -3.28
N ASP A 228 -21.63 7.67 -2.49
CA ASP A 228 -21.66 7.64 -1.03
C ASP A 228 -20.48 8.44 -0.47
N GLU A 229 -20.73 9.66 -0.02
CA GLU A 229 -19.70 10.59 0.47
C GLU A 229 -18.98 10.10 1.74
N ARG A 230 -19.48 9.03 2.37
CA ARG A 230 -18.86 8.43 3.56
C ARG A 230 -17.67 7.54 3.22
N VAL A 231 -17.46 7.20 1.95
CA VAL A 231 -16.40 6.29 1.49
C VAL A 231 -15.55 6.90 0.38
N ALA A 232 -14.35 6.36 0.18
CA ALA A 232 -13.41 6.76 -0.86
C ALA A 232 -13.21 5.65 -1.91
N GLY A 233 -12.84 6.03 -3.13
CA GLY A 233 -12.39 5.13 -4.21
C GLY A 233 -11.00 4.53 -3.94
N ARG A 234 -10.76 4.10 -2.69
CA ARG A 234 -9.57 3.39 -2.21
C ARG A 234 -9.90 1.92 -2.08
N PHE A 235 -8.95 1.07 -2.44
CA PHE A 235 -8.97 -0.36 -2.16
C PHE A 235 -7.61 -0.84 -1.67
N GLU A 236 -7.61 -2.01 -1.03
CA GLU A 236 -6.45 -2.80 -0.63
C GLU A 236 -6.65 -4.27 -1.01
#